data_AF-A0A3D5WPA0-F1
#
_entry.id   AF-A0A3D5WPA0-F1
#
_cell.length_a   1.000
_cell.length_b   1.000
_cell.length_c   1.000
_cell.angle_alpha   90.00
_cell.angle_beta   90.00
_cell.angle_gamma   90.00
#
_symmetry.space_group_name_H-M   'P 1'
#
loop_
_entity.id
_entity.type
_entity.pdbx_description
1 polymer ?
#
loop_
_entity_poly.entity_id
_entity_poly.type
_entity_poly.pdbx_seq_one_letter_code
_entity_poly.pdbx_strand_id
1 'polypeptide(L)'
;RQVTVGRPDVRGREEILRVHARGKTLGDDVDLSKIAHTTIGFTGADLENLLNEAAIACAKDGRSFISQEDVDKSFIKLGIGKEKKSRIVSEHDRKITAYHEAGHAILFHVLPDVGPVHIVSIIPTGSGAGGYTMPISEKDDMYLTKGKMLQD
;
A
#
# COMPACT_ATOMS: atom_id res chain seq x y z
N ARG A 1 13.47 28.76 20.80
CA ARG A 1 14.13 27.68 20.01
C ARG A 1 13.05 26.97 19.21
N GLN A 2 13.18 26.87 17.89
CA GLN A 2 12.32 26.02 17.06
C GLN A 2 13.09 24.74 16.70
N VAL A 3 12.39 23.60 16.69
CA VAL A 3 12.95 22.30 16.30
C VAL A 3 12.03 21.72 15.24
N THR A 4 12.58 21.44 14.07
CA THR A 4 11.83 20.87 12.95
C THR A 4 11.76 19.35 13.10
N VAL A 5 10.57 18.78 12.95
CA VAL A 5 10.35 17.34 12.92
C VAL A 5 9.98 16.94 11.50
N GLY A 6 10.87 16.20 10.84
CA GLY A 6 10.65 15.69 9.48
C GLY A 6 9.84 14.40 9.46
N ARG A 7 9.55 13.90 8.25
CA ARG A 7 9.01 12.55 8.07
C ARG A 7 10.05 11.50 8.47
N PRO A 8 9.63 10.36 9.01
CA PRO A 8 10.54 9.27 9.36
C PRO A 8 11.15 8.63 8.11
N ASP A 9 12.42 8.24 8.21
CA ASP A 9 13.05 7.31 7.27
C ASP A 9 12.55 5.88 7.50
N VAL A 10 13.01 4.91 6.70
CA VAL A 10 12.57 3.51 6.81
C VAL A 10 12.77 2.94 8.22
N ARG A 11 13.88 3.25 8.89
CA ARG A 11 14.17 2.77 10.25
C ARG A 11 13.23 3.42 11.26
N GLY A 12 13.00 4.73 11.14
CA GLY A 12 12.04 5.46 11.96
C GLY A 12 10.62 4.93 11.77
N ARG A 13 10.21 4.58 10.55
CA ARG A 13 8.91 3.95 10.28
C ARG A 13 8.79 2.59 10.98
N GLU A 14 9.81 1.75 10.91
CA GLU A 14 9.84 0.45 11.61
C GLU A 14 9.77 0.62 13.14
N GLU A 15 10.50 1.57 13.70
CA GLU A 15 10.47 1.87 15.14
C GLU A 15 9.09 2.38 15.59
N ILE A 16 8.47 3.26 14.81
CA ILE A 16 7.11 3.75 15.05
C ILE A 16 6.11 2.60 14.98
N LEU A 17 6.19 1.74 13.95
CA LEU A 17 5.34 0.55 13.83
C LEU A 17 5.48 -0.37 15.04
N ARG A 18 6.71 -0.61 15.52
CA ARG A 18 6.96 -1.39 16.74
C ARG A 18 6.29 -0.79 17.97
N VAL A 19 6.24 0.53 18.10
CA VAL A 19 5.54 1.20 19.21
C VAL A 19 4.03 0.97 19.09
N HIS A 20 3.44 1.20 17.93
CA HIS A 20 1.99 1.05 17.71
C HIS A 20 1.51 -0.42 17.65
N ALA A 21 2.43 -1.37 17.51
CA ALA A 21 2.18 -2.80 17.58
C ALA A 21 2.05 -3.35 19.01
N ARG A 22 2.63 -2.71 20.05
CA ARG A 22 2.70 -3.26 21.42
C ARG A 22 1.36 -3.65 22.07
N GLY A 23 0.26 -3.04 21.63
CA GLY A 23 -1.09 -3.33 22.13
C GLY A 23 -1.95 -4.18 21.19
N LYS A 24 -1.36 -4.74 20.12
CA LYS A 24 -2.08 -5.47 19.08
C LYS A 24 -1.51 -6.89 18.96
N THR A 25 -2.40 -7.87 18.86
CA THR A 25 -2.01 -9.25 18.59
C THR A 25 -1.69 -9.39 17.10
N LEU A 26 -0.41 -9.36 16.75
CA LEU A 26 0.05 -9.65 15.40
C LEU A 26 0.22 -11.16 15.22
N GLY A 27 -0.12 -11.65 14.03
CA GLY A 27 0.23 -13.00 13.59
C GLY A 27 1.71 -13.10 13.28
N ASP A 28 2.23 -14.33 13.31
CA ASP A 28 3.64 -14.63 13.03
C ASP A 28 4.05 -14.29 11.59
N ASP A 29 3.08 -14.09 10.69
CA ASP A 29 3.26 -13.73 9.29
C ASP A 29 3.46 -12.22 9.07
N VAL A 30 3.24 -11.38 10.09
CA VAL A 30 3.35 -9.92 9.97
C VAL A 30 4.80 -9.46 10.03
N ASP A 31 5.27 -8.83 8.96
CA ASP A 31 6.64 -8.28 8.86
C ASP A 31 6.61 -6.74 8.89
N LEU A 32 6.92 -6.17 10.05
CA LEU A 32 6.99 -4.72 10.25
C LEU A 32 8.10 -4.05 9.42
N SER A 33 9.19 -4.75 9.12
CA SER A 33 10.26 -4.24 8.26
C SER A 33 9.73 -4.09 6.84
N LYS A 34 9.05 -5.12 6.32
CA LYS A 34 8.41 -5.06 5.00
C LYS A 34 7.39 -3.91 4.93
N ILE A 35 6.55 -3.75 5.95
CA ILE A 35 5.58 -2.65 6.02
C ILE A 35 6.27 -1.28 6.01
N ALA A 36 7.39 -1.13 6.73
CA ALA A 36 8.16 0.12 6.72
C ALA A 36 8.72 0.46 5.31
N HIS A 37 9.10 -0.56 4.52
CA HIS A 37 9.54 -0.37 3.14
C HIS A 37 8.41 0.02 2.18
N THR A 38 7.18 -0.47 2.39
CA THR A 38 6.05 -0.17 1.50
C THR A 38 5.35 1.16 1.81
N THR A 39 5.57 1.72 3.00
CA THR A 39 4.88 2.93 3.52
C THR A 39 5.71 4.21 3.34
N ILE A 40 6.38 4.37 2.21
CA ILE A 40 7.21 5.55 1.92
C ILE A 40 6.37 6.82 2.02
N GLY A 41 6.89 7.81 2.76
CA GLY A 41 6.23 9.10 2.95
C GLY A 41 5.14 9.13 4.03
N PHE A 42 4.83 7.99 4.67
CA PHE A 42 3.90 7.94 5.80
C PHE A 42 4.48 8.68 7.01
N THR A 43 3.62 9.42 7.70
CA THR A 43 3.91 10.00 9.01
C THR A 43 3.64 8.98 10.12
N GLY A 44 4.03 9.32 11.36
CA GLY A 44 3.73 8.43 12.50
C GLY A 44 2.23 8.19 12.70
N ALA A 45 1.40 9.21 12.47
CA ALA A 45 -0.05 9.08 12.53
C ALA A 45 -0.61 8.17 11.42
N ASP A 46 -0.02 8.21 10.22
CA ASP A 46 -0.44 7.34 9.12
C ASP A 46 -0.12 5.87 9.41
N LEU A 47 1.05 5.60 9.99
CA LEU A 47 1.46 4.24 10.41
C LEU A 47 0.60 3.70 11.55
N GLU A 48 0.26 4.55 12.53
CA GLU A 48 -0.69 4.21 13.58
C GLU A 48 -2.06 3.84 12.98
N ASN A 49 -2.56 4.69 12.08
CA ASN A 49 -3.85 4.49 11.45
C ASN A 49 -3.87 3.21 10.61
N LEU A 50 -2.79 2.90 9.90
CA LEU A 50 -2.63 1.65 9.16
C LEU A 50 -2.82 0.41 10.06
N LEU A 51 -2.10 0.35 11.19
CA LEU A 51 -2.22 -0.78 12.12
C LEU A 51 -3.58 -0.84 12.81
N ASN A 52 -4.22 0.31 13.06
CA ASN A 52 -5.56 0.35 13.63
C ASN A 52 -6.62 -0.16 12.63
N GLU A 53 -6.52 0.22 11.36
CA GLU A 53 -7.40 -0.28 10.31
C GLU A 53 -7.24 -1.79 10.09
N ALA A 54 -6.01 -2.29 10.17
CA ALA A 54 -5.73 -3.73 10.13
C ALA A 54 -6.37 -4.47 11.32
N ALA A 55 -6.29 -3.89 12.52
CA ALA A 55 -6.96 -4.43 13.71
C ALA A 55 -8.49 -4.46 13.57
N ILE A 56 -9.08 -3.40 13.01
CA ILE A 56 -10.53 -3.33 12.75
C ILE A 56 -10.95 -4.37 11.71
N ALA A 57 -10.15 -4.58 10.66
CA ALA A 57 -10.40 -5.60 9.65
C ALA A 57 -10.38 -7.01 10.27
N CYS A 58 -9.33 -7.32 11.03
CA CYS A 58 -9.21 -8.57 11.78
C CYS A 58 -10.42 -8.81 12.71
N ALA A 59 -10.81 -7.81 13.50
CA ALA A 59 -11.92 -7.91 14.43
C ALA A 59 -13.27 -8.11 13.72
N LYS A 60 -13.48 -7.51 12.54
CA LYS A 60 -14.69 -7.70 11.73
C LYS A 60 -14.82 -9.13 11.20
N ASP A 61 -13.70 -9.78 10.93
CA ASP A 61 -13.67 -11.18 10.51
C ASP A 61 -13.75 -12.16 11.71
N GLY A 62 -13.86 -11.65 12.94
CA GLY A 62 -13.91 -12.46 14.17
C GLY A 62 -12.60 -13.16 14.51
N ARG A 63 -11.48 -12.72 13.92
CA ARG A 63 -10.15 -13.27 14.18
C ARG A 63 -9.49 -12.57 15.37
N SER A 64 -8.62 -13.30 16.07
CA SER A 64 -7.93 -12.84 17.28
C SER A 64 -6.53 -12.28 17.04
N PHE A 65 -5.99 -12.44 15.83
CA PHE A 65 -4.67 -11.96 15.42
C PHE A 65 -4.72 -11.33 14.03
N ILE A 66 -4.00 -10.21 13.89
CA ILE A 66 -3.86 -9.46 12.65
C ILE A 66 -2.89 -10.19 11.75
N SER A 67 -3.28 -10.52 10.52
CA SER A 67 -2.37 -11.11 9.53
C SER A 67 -1.73 -10.04 8.64
N GLN A 68 -0.70 -10.41 7.88
CA GLN A 68 -0.10 -9.51 6.90
C GLN A 68 -1.14 -9.06 5.86
N GLU A 69 -2.07 -9.95 5.50
CA GLU A 69 -3.18 -9.64 4.58
C GLU A 69 -4.08 -8.50 5.08
N ASP A 70 -4.31 -8.40 6.40
CA ASP A 70 -5.07 -7.29 6.98
C ASP A 70 -4.35 -5.96 6.81
N VAL A 71 -3.02 -5.96 6.97
CA VAL A 71 -2.20 -4.78 6.79
C VAL A 71 -2.19 -4.37 5.32
N ASP A 72 -2.00 -5.31 4.40
CA ASP A 72 -1.97 -5.05 2.96
C ASP A 72 -3.32 -4.49 2.46
N LYS A 73 -4.44 -5.08 2.90
CA LYS A 73 -5.79 -4.56 2.61
C LYS A 73 -6.00 -3.15 3.18
N SER A 74 -5.51 -2.91 4.39
CA SER A 74 -5.62 -1.61 5.05
C SER A 74 -4.76 -0.56 4.36
N PHE A 75 -3.59 -0.93 3.86
CA PHE A 75 -2.73 -0.06 3.06
C PHE A 75 -3.44 0.39 1.78
N ILE A 76 -4.02 -0.55 1.02
CA ILE A 76 -4.82 -0.24 -0.18
C ILE A 76 -5.99 0.69 0.18
N LYS A 77 -6.70 0.38 1.27
CA LYS A 77 -7.84 1.17 1.73
C LYS A 77 -7.45 2.61 2.06
N LEU A 78 -6.29 2.83 2.66
CA LEU A 78 -5.80 4.16 3.02
C LEU A 78 -5.23 4.92 1.81
N GLY A 79 -4.54 4.23 0.91
CA GLY A 79 -3.93 4.86 -0.27
C GLY A 79 -4.94 5.19 -1.39
N ILE A 80 -5.75 4.21 -1.80
CA ILE A 80 -6.64 4.31 -2.98
C ILE A 80 -8.11 4.49 -2.57
N GLY A 81 -8.46 4.05 -1.36
CA GLY A 81 -9.81 4.13 -0.82
C GLY A 81 -10.49 2.77 -0.70
N LYS A 82 -11.76 2.77 -0.30
CA LYS A 82 -12.52 1.53 -0.07
C LYS A 82 -12.95 0.89 -1.40
N GLU A 83 -12.79 -0.43 -1.49
CA GLU A 83 -13.31 -1.24 -2.60
C GLU A 83 -14.84 -1.11 -2.71
N LYS A 84 -15.33 -0.94 -3.95
CA LYS A 84 -16.75 -0.85 -4.27
C LYS A 84 -17.25 -2.16 -4.85
N LYS A 85 -17.40 -3.18 -4.00
CA LYS A 85 -17.93 -4.50 -4.40
C LYS A 85 -19.38 -4.47 -4.89
N SER A 86 -20.15 -3.42 -4.56
CA SER A 86 -21.54 -3.26 -5.00
C SER A 86 -21.68 -2.68 -6.41
N ARG A 87 -20.60 -2.19 -7.02
CA ARG A 87 -20.67 -1.64 -8.38
C ARG A 87 -20.83 -2.80 -9.36
N ILE A 88 -21.96 -2.86 -10.04
CA ILE A 88 -22.18 -3.80 -11.13
C ILE A 88 -21.23 -3.40 -12.27
N VAL A 89 -20.21 -4.22 -12.52
CA VAL A 89 -19.27 -4.06 -13.63
C VAL A 89 -19.62 -5.12 -14.66
N SER A 90 -19.83 -4.71 -15.91
CA SER A 90 -20.09 -5.67 -16.99
C SER A 90 -18.88 -6.57 -17.23
N GLU A 91 -19.07 -7.79 -17.73
CA GLU A 91 -17.92 -8.65 -18.08
C GLU A 91 -17.01 -7.99 -19.13
N HIS A 92 -17.60 -7.21 -20.04
CA HIS A 92 -16.87 -6.45 -21.04
C HIS A 92 -15.94 -5.41 -20.40
N ASP A 93 -16.46 -4.58 -19.49
CA ASP A 93 -15.67 -3.57 -18.80
C ASP A 93 -14.61 -4.20 -17.90
N ARG A 94 -14.95 -5.30 -17.20
CA ARG A 94 -14.01 -6.06 -16.37
C ARG A 94 -12.84 -6.57 -17.21
N LYS A 95 -13.10 -7.04 -18.43
CA LYS A 95 -12.07 -7.51 -19.36
C LYS A 95 -11.19 -6.36 -19.84
N ILE A 96 -11.77 -5.21 -20.18
CA ILE A 96 -11.01 -4.00 -20.54
C ILE A 96 -10.09 -3.58 -19.40
N THR A 97 -10.60 -3.50 -18.18
CA THR A 97 -9.80 -3.17 -16.99
C THR A 97 -8.69 -4.20 -16.78
N ALA A 98 -8.96 -5.50 -16.94
CA ALA A 98 -7.93 -6.52 -16.80
C ALA A 98 -6.77 -6.33 -17.80
N TYR A 99 -7.06 -6.02 -19.06
CA TYR A 99 -6.01 -5.71 -20.03
C TYR A 99 -5.27 -4.40 -19.71
N HIS A 100 -5.97 -3.38 -19.22
CA HIS A 100 -5.38 -2.10 -18.85
C HIS A 100 -4.37 -2.27 -17.71
N GLU A 101 -4.78 -2.90 -16.61
CA GLU A 101 -3.92 -3.14 -15.45
C GLU A 101 -2.80 -4.13 -15.76
N ALA A 102 -3.07 -5.17 -16.57
CA ALA A 102 -2.01 -6.07 -17.05
C ALA A 102 -0.97 -5.34 -17.90
N GLY A 103 -1.40 -4.36 -18.71
CA GLY A 103 -0.50 -3.50 -19.48
C GLY A 103 0.44 -2.70 -18.58
N HIS A 104 -0.09 -2.05 -17.53
CA HIS A 104 0.72 -1.37 -16.52
C HIS A 104 1.67 -2.33 -15.81
N ALA A 105 1.18 -3.48 -15.37
CA ALA A 105 1.99 -4.46 -14.66
C ALA A 105 3.18 -4.97 -15.50
N ILE A 106 2.95 -5.26 -16.79
CA ILE A 106 4.02 -5.68 -17.70
C ILE A 106 4.99 -4.52 -17.93
N LEU A 107 4.49 -3.31 -18.19
CA LEU A 107 5.32 -2.14 -18.45
C LEU A 107 6.24 -1.85 -17.25
N PHE A 108 5.70 -1.78 -16.04
CA PHE A 108 6.47 -1.56 -14.82
C PHE A 108 7.49 -2.68 -14.55
N HIS A 109 7.18 -3.92 -14.92
CA HIS A 109 8.13 -5.03 -14.80
C HIS A 109 9.30 -4.94 -15.79
N VAL A 110 9.07 -4.42 -17.00
CA VAL A 110 10.09 -4.34 -18.06
C VAL A 110 10.94 -3.07 -17.95
N LEU A 111 10.38 -1.99 -17.41
CA LEU A 111 11.07 -0.71 -17.25
C LEU A 111 12.00 -0.73 -16.01
N PRO A 112 13.29 -0.38 -16.16
CA PRO A 112 14.27 -0.55 -15.09
C PRO A 112 14.10 0.44 -13.93
N ASP A 113 13.51 1.61 -14.17
CA ASP A 113 13.49 2.72 -13.19
C ASP A 113 12.18 2.82 -12.37
N VAL A 114 11.16 2.02 -12.69
CA VAL A 114 9.83 2.09 -12.05
C VAL A 114 9.73 1.24 -10.77
N GLY A 115 10.56 0.20 -10.65
CA GLY A 115 10.58 -0.72 -9.51
C GLY A 115 9.57 -1.87 -9.64
N PRO A 116 9.64 -2.89 -8.77
CA PRO A 116 8.81 -4.08 -8.87
C PRO A 116 7.32 -3.77 -8.62
N VAL A 117 6.46 -4.43 -9.39
CA VAL A 117 5.01 -4.43 -9.17
C VAL A 117 4.69 -5.13 -7.86
N HIS A 118 4.02 -4.44 -6.95
CA HIS A 118 3.64 -5.00 -5.66
C HIS A 118 2.22 -5.57 -5.68
N ILE A 119 1.24 -4.81 -6.19
CA ILE A 119 -0.16 -5.22 -6.21
C ILE A 119 -0.80 -4.83 -7.54
N VAL A 120 -1.61 -5.74 -8.07
CA VAL A 120 -2.48 -5.52 -9.24
C VAL A 120 -3.89 -5.96 -8.88
N SER A 121 -4.89 -5.13 -9.16
CA SER A 121 -6.29 -5.46 -8.92
C SER A 121 -7.19 -4.85 -9.98
N ILE A 122 -8.22 -5.60 -10.37
CA ILE A 122 -9.30 -5.13 -11.25
C ILE A 122 -10.57 -4.76 -10.46
N ILE A 123 -10.46 -4.69 -9.12
CA ILE A 123 -11.56 -4.35 -8.25
C ILE A 123 -11.71 -2.82 -8.21
N PRO A 124 -12.88 -2.27 -8.57
CA PRO A 124 -13.10 -0.84 -8.53
C PRO A 124 -12.90 -0.28 -7.12
N THR A 125 -12.02 0.71 -7.01
CA THR A 125 -11.62 1.28 -5.71
C THR A 125 -11.66 2.81 -5.78
N GLY A 126 -12.10 3.46 -4.71
CA GLY A 126 -12.17 4.93 -4.67
C GLY A 126 -13.17 5.55 -5.67
N SER A 127 -12.95 6.81 -6.01
CA SER A 127 -13.78 7.59 -6.95
C SER A 127 -13.14 7.64 -8.32
N GLY A 128 -13.45 6.69 -9.20
CA GLY A 128 -13.11 6.75 -10.62
C GLY A 128 -12.18 5.65 -11.14
N ALA A 129 -11.51 4.89 -10.27
CA ALA A 129 -10.62 3.82 -10.71
C ALA A 129 -11.38 2.51 -10.99
N GLY A 130 -11.20 1.96 -12.19
CA GLY A 130 -11.73 0.64 -12.58
C GLY A 130 -10.92 -0.52 -11.99
N GLY A 131 -9.62 -0.29 -11.79
CA GLY A 131 -8.63 -1.17 -11.18
C GLY A 131 -7.42 -0.33 -10.75
N TYR A 132 -6.35 -0.98 -10.30
CA TYR A 132 -5.09 -0.31 -9.99
C TYR A 132 -3.89 -1.26 -10.09
N THR A 133 -2.74 -0.70 -10.44
CA THR A 133 -1.43 -1.34 -10.47
C THR A 133 -0.47 -0.45 -9.67
N MET A 134 0.11 -0.98 -8.60
CA MET A 134 1.02 -0.22 -7.73
C MET A 134 2.44 -0.81 -7.78
N PRO A 135 3.43 -0.07 -8.32
CA PRO A 135 4.82 -0.36 -8.08
C PRO A 135 5.24 0.13 -6.69
N ILE A 136 6.25 -0.50 -6.10
CA ILE A 136 6.91 0.03 -4.90
C ILE A 136 8.32 0.44 -5.29
N SER A 137 8.69 1.67 -4.92
CA SER A 137 10.08 2.09 -5.02
C SER A 137 10.89 1.41 -3.93
N GLU A 138 11.97 0.71 -4.28
CA GLU A 138 12.84 0.04 -3.30
C GLU A 138 13.65 1.05 -2.45
N LYS A 139 13.71 2.31 -2.88
CA LYS A 139 14.55 3.35 -2.28
C LYS A 139 13.73 4.61 -2.01
N ASP A 140 13.98 5.23 -0.86
CA ASP A 140 13.49 6.57 -0.52
C ASP A 140 14.33 7.61 -1.31
N ASP A 141 14.14 7.66 -2.64
CA ASP A 141 14.88 8.57 -3.53
C ASP A 141 14.52 10.04 -3.23
N MET A 142 15.53 10.89 -3.01
CA MET A 142 15.32 12.33 -2.80
C MET A 142 15.05 13.11 -4.10
N TYR A 143 15.46 12.58 -5.25
CA TYR A 143 15.39 13.26 -6.54
C TYR A 143 14.86 12.34 -7.63
N LEU A 144 14.07 12.90 -8.54
CA LEU A 144 13.61 12.21 -9.74
C LEU A 144 14.58 12.48 -10.89
N THR A 145 15.07 11.41 -11.53
CA THR A 145 15.91 11.52 -12.73
C THR A 145 15.04 11.68 -13.97
N LYS A 146 15.59 12.24 -15.04
CA LYS A 146 14.90 12.31 -16.34
C LYS A 146 14.44 10.93 -16.83
N GLY A 147 15.24 9.88 -16.60
CA GLY A 147 14.89 8.51 -16.99
C GLY A 147 13.63 8.02 -16.29
N LYS A 148 13.56 8.19 -14.97
CA LYS A 148 12.40 7.84 -14.15
C LYS A 148 11.15 8.62 -14.57
N MET A 149 11.28 9.93 -14.78
CA MET A 149 10.17 10.78 -15.24
C MET A 149 9.60 10.41 -16.62
N LEU A 150 10.39 9.79 -17.49
CA LEU A 150 9.92 9.32 -18.81
C LEU A 150 9.25 7.94 -18.75
N GLN A 151 9.37 7.25 -17.61
CA GLN A 151 8.92 5.88 -17.38
C GLN A 151 7.75 5.78 -16.38
N ASP A 152 7.56 6.81 -15.54
CA ASP A 152 6.37 7.06 -14.72
C ASP A 152 5.13 7.40 -15.57
#